data_AF-A0A0E0LZX2-F1
#
_entry.id   AF-A0A0E0LZX2-F1
#
_cell.length_a   1.000
_cell.length_b   1.000
_cell.length_c   1.000
_cell.angle_alpha   90.00
_cell.angle_beta   90.00
_cell.angle_gamma   90.00
#
_symmetry.space_group_name_H-M   'P 1'
#
loop_
_entity.id
_entity.type
_entity.pdbx_description
1 polymer ?
#
loop_
_entity_poly.entity_id
_entity_poly.type
_entity_poly.pdbx_seq_one_letter_code
_entity_poly.pdbx_strand_id
1 'polypeptide(L)'
;MDLVVRQRATGRVVEGKPEYTVEVANRCRCVQSRVLLRCYGLSSVKSVYLRAIHPIDDEHYVLHGGRPIRRGAPPMRFTYFWDDALRLPPHQLQLPVCVL
;
A
#
# COMPACT_ATOMS: atom_id res chain seq x y z
N MET A 1 14.72 -1.46 12.43
CA MET A 1 13.33 -1.57 11.94
C MET A 1 13.31 -2.65 10.86
N ASP A 2 12.34 -3.57 10.91
CA ASP A 2 12.25 -4.67 9.93
C ASP A 2 10.76 -4.89 9.59
N LEU A 3 10.28 -3.99 8.72
CA LEU A 3 8.97 -4.05 8.10
C LEU A 3 9.18 -4.47 6.65
N VAL A 4 8.36 -5.40 6.18
CA VAL A 4 8.41 -5.90 4.81
C VAL A 4 7.12 -5.53 4.12
N VAL A 5 7.23 -4.79 3.02
CA VAL A 5 6.14 -4.47 2.11
C VAL A 5 6.24 -5.39 0.90
N ARG A 6 5.15 -6.08 0.57
CA ARG A 6 5.05 -6.92 -0.62
C ARG A 6 3.88 -6.46 -1.44
N GLN A 7 4.12 -6.15 -2.70
CA GLN A 7 3.07 -5.79 -3.64
C GLN A 7 3.00 -6.81 -4.77
N ARG A 8 1.79 -7.09 -5.24
CA ARG A 8 1.56 -7.91 -6.45
C ARG A 8 0.32 -7.43 -7.21
N ALA A 9 0.36 -7.54 -8.53
CA ALA A 9 -0.85 -7.45 -9.34
C ALA A 9 -1.76 -8.64 -9.04
N THR A 10 -3.07 -8.42 -8.95
CA THR A 10 -4.05 -9.51 -8.73
C THR A 10 -4.52 -10.13 -10.05
N GLY A 11 -4.22 -9.48 -11.18
CA GLY A 11 -4.74 -9.83 -12.50
C GLY A 11 -6.19 -9.39 -12.72
N ARG A 12 -6.85 -8.83 -11.70
CA ARG A 12 -8.20 -8.27 -11.84
C ARG A 12 -8.10 -6.85 -12.36
N VAL A 13 -9.10 -6.47 -13.16
CA VAL A 13 -9.30 -5.12 -13.65
C VAL A 13 -10.69 -4.67 -13.18
N VAL A 14 -10.76 -3.53 -12.50
CA VAL A 14 -12.01 -2.95 -11.98
C VAL A 14 -12.15 -1.57 -12.59
N GLU A 15 -13.26 -1.31 -13.28
CA GLU A 15 -13.48 -0.03 -13.98
C GLU A 15 -12.36 0.35 -14.95
N GLY A 16 -11.75 -0.65 -15.61
CA GLY A 16 -10.62 -0.44 -16.53
C GLY A 16 -9.26 -0.28 -15.85
N LYS A 17 -9.21 -0.31 -14.51
CA LYS A 17 -7.98 -0.10 -13.73
C LYS A 17 -7.43 -1.41 -13.17
N PRO A 18 -6.14 -1.73 -13.35
CA PRO A 18 -5.53 -2.91 -12.74
C PRO A 18 -5.55 -2.85 -11.21
N GLU A 19 -5.88 -3.97 -10.59
CA GLU A 19 -5.88 -4.13 -9.13
C GLU A 19 -4.54 -4.71 -8.64
N TYR A 20 -4.05 -4.14 -7.55
CA TYR A 20 -2.86 -4.55 -6.82
C TYR A 20 -3.21 -4.91 -5.39
N THR A 21 -2.49 -5.86 -4.80
CA THR A 21 -2.54 -6.15 -3.35
C THR A 21 -1.22 -5.76 -2.72
N VAL A 22 -1.29 -5.05 -1.60
CA VAL A 22 -0.15 -4.76 -0.73
C VAL A 22 -0.31 -5.53 0.57
N GLU A 23 0.80 -6.10 1.02
CA GLU A 23 0.91 -6.75 2.33
C GLU A 23 2.06 -6.11 3.10
N VAL A 24 1.80 -5.70 4.34
CA VAL A 24 2.82 -5.17 5.24
C VAL A 24 2.93 -6.07 6.47
N ALA A 25 4.13 -6.56 6.73
CA ALA A 25 4.40 -7.45 7.85
C ALA A 25 5.57 -6.93 8.70
N ASN A 26 5.41 -6.99 10.03
CA ASN A 26 6.51 -6.72 10.96
C ASN A 26 7.29 -8.00 11.25
N ARG A 27 8.55 -8.03 10.80
CA ARG A 27 9.50 -9.12 11.06
C ARG A 27 10.49 -8.80 12.18
N CYS A 28 10.56 -7.53 12.60
CA CYS A 28 11.34 -7.11 13.76
C CYS A 28 10.89 -7.87 15.02
N ARG A 29 11.82 -8.18 15.91
CA ARG A 29 11.49 -8.65 17.28
C ARG A 29 10.82 -7.58 18.14
N CYS A 30 10.76 -6.35 17.65
CA CYS A 30 10.20 -5.17 18.29
C CYS A 30 8.80 -4.86 17.77
N VAL A 31 8.02 -4.13 18.57
CA VAL A 31 6.73 -3.58 18.15
C VAL A 31 6.99 -2.33 17.30
N GLN A 32 6.28 -2.20 16.17
CA GLN A 32 6.37 -1.03 15.28
C GLN A 32 5.05 -0.25 15.35
N SER A 33 5.10 1.07 15.52
CA SER A 33 3.90 1.92 15.60
C SER A 33 4.13 3.20 14.80
N ARG A 34 3.05 3.90 14.44
CA ARG A 34 3.11 5.11 13.60
C ARG A 34 3.87 4.86 12.28
N VAL A 35 3.67 3.67 11.71
CA VAL A 35 4.27 3.29 10.43
C VAL A 35 3.58 4.11 9.34
N LEU A 36 4.41 4.81 8.57
CA LEU A 36 3.98 5.55 7.38
C LEU A 36 4.30 4.72 6.15
N LEU A 37 3.43 4.79 5.15
CA LEU A 37 3.66 4.31 3.82
C LEU A 37 3.65 5.49 2.88
N ARG A 38 4.59 5.54 1.95
CA ARG A 38 4.52 6.41 0.79
C ARG A 38 4.05 5.57 -0.40
N CYS A 39 2.92 5.93 -0.97
CA CYS A 39 2.30 5.21 -2.07
C CYS A 39 2.01 6.15 -3.23
N TYR A 40 2.43 5.76 -4.44
CA TYR A 40 2.20 6.54 -5.65
C TYR A 40 1.15 5.87 -6.52
N GLY A 41 0.28 6.67 -7.16
CA GLY A 41 -0.72 6.15 -8.10
C GLY A 41 -1.88 5.43 -7.42
N LEU A 42 -2.24 5.79 -6.19
CA LEU A 42 -3.49 5.28 -5.60
C LEU A 42 -4.69 5.97 -6.25
N SER A 43 -5.30 5.35 -7.28
CA SER A 43 -6.58 5.82 -7.81
C SER A 43 -7.71 5.23 -6.97
N SER A 44 -8.49 6.08 -6.31
CA SER A 44 -9.53 5.64 -5.39
C SER A 44 -10.79 5.19 -6.14
N VAL A 45 -11.09 3.89 -6.13
CA VAL A 45 -12.47 3.37 -6.24
C VAL A 45 -12.64 2.05 -5.47
N LYS A 46 -12.92 2.09 -4.14
CA LYS A 46 -13.73 1.15 -3.30
C LYS A 46 -13.29 1.12 -1.83
N SER A 47 -14.02 1.83 -0.97
CA SER A 47 -14.31 1.66 0.49
C SER A 47 -13.56 0.64 1.40
N VAL A 48 -12.99 -0.46 0.89
CA VAL A 48 -12.27 -1.52 1.63
C VAL A 48 -10.94 -1.04 2.24
N TYR A 49 -10.39 0.08 1.76
CA TYR A 49 -9.11 0.66 2.20
C TYR A 49 -9.06 1.14 3.65
N LEU A 50 -10.20 1.62 4.17
CA LEU A 50 -10.25 2.53 5.32
C LEU A 50 -9.87 1.89 6.67
N ARG A 51 -9.73 0.56 6.74
CA ARG A 51 -9.32 -0.12 7.97
C ARG A 51 -7.82 -0.43 8.03
N ALA A 52 -7.16 -0.50 6.89
CA ALA A 52 -5.75 -0.89 6.81
C ALA A 52 -4.83 0.33 6.75
N ILE A 53 -5.21 1.37 6.01
CA ILE A 53 -4.43 2.60 5.85
C ILE A 53 -5.36 3.81 5.95
N HIS A 54 -4.86 4.92 6.49
CA HIS A 54 -5.55 6.21 6.45
C HIS A 54 -4.67 7.24 5.75
N PRO A 55 -5.22 8.02 4.79
CA PRO A 55 -4.46 9.07 4.11
C PRO A 55 -4.08 10.17 5.11
N ILE A 56 -2.85 10.64 5.00
CA ILE A 56 -2.36 11.87 5.65
C ILE A 56 -2.36 13.00 4.60
N ASP A 57 -1.87 12.69 3.41
CA ASP A 57 -1.87 13.54 2.22
C ASP A 57 -1.98 12.66 0.95
N ASP A 58 -1.69 13.23 -0.22
CA ASP A 58 -1.84 12.54 -1.52
C ASP A 58 -0.94 11.31 -1.67
N GLU A 59 0.23 11.28 -1.01
CA GLU A 59 1.22 10.21 -1.13
C GLU A 59 1.44 9.44 0.17
N HIS A 60 1.18 10.05 1.33
CA HIS A 60 1.48 9.46 2.63
C HIS A 60 0.24 8.88 3.31
N TYR A 61 0.40 7.67 3.84
CA TYR A 61 -0.65 6.90 4.48
C TYR A 61 -0.16 6.33 5.80
N VAL A 62 -0.95 6.49 6.87
CA VAL A 62 -0.67 5.83 8.15
C VAL A 62 -1.23 4.41 8.15
N LEU A 63 -0.36 3.44 8.42
CA LEU A 63 -0.74 2.03 8.52
C LEU A 63 -1.43 1.75 9.86
N HIS A 64 -2.53 1.01 9.81
CA HIS A 64 -3.30 0.55 10.97
C HIS A 64 -3.70 1.71 11.93
N GLY A 65 -3.93 2.91 11.39
CA GLY A 65 -4.24 4.11 12.19
C GLY A 65 -3.13 4.46 13.18
N GLY A 66 -1.89 4.06 12.93
CA GLY A 66 -0.72 4.28 13.77
C GLY A 66 -0.61 3.32 14.95
N ARG A 67 -1.54 2.36 15.08
CA ARG A 67 -1.55 1.38 16.16
C ARG A 67 -0.33 0.45 16.10
N PRO A 68 0.11 -0.10 17.23
CA PRO A 68 1.26 -0.98 17.27
C PRO A 68 1.04 -2.30 16.49
N ILE A 69 2.03 -2.69 15.70
CA ILE A 69 2.09 -3.93 14.93
C ILE A 69 3.17 -4.81 15.57
N ARG A 70 2.74 -5.96 16.12
CA ARG A 70 3.64 -6.92 16.77
C ARG A 70 4.20 -7.89 15.75
N ARG A 71 5.37 -8.46 16.04
CA ARG A 71 5.89 -9.61 15.30
C ARG A 71 4.90 -10.77 15.36
N GLY A 72 4.65 -11.42 14.23
CA GLY A 72 3.76 -12.58 14.14
C GLY A 72 2.26 -12.25 14.12
N ALA A 73 1.89 -10.97 14.20
CA ALA A 73 0.53 -10.56 13.87
C ALA A 73 0.24 -10.85 12.38
N PRO A 74 -1.03 -11.09 12.00
CA PRO A 74 -1.41 -11.19 10.60
C PRO A 74 -0.91 -9.97 9.81
N PRO A 75 -0.33 -10.16 8.61
CA PRO A 75 0.05 -9.04 7.76
C PRO A 75 -1.14 -8.13 7.50
N MET A 76 -0.92 -6.81 7.56
CA MET A 76 -1.92 -5.86 7.09
C MET A 76 -2.01 -5.98 5.58
N ARG A 77 -3.23 -6.14 5.06
CA ARG A 77 -3.48 -6.32 3.63
C ARG A 77 -4.49 -5.28 3.17
N PHE A 78 -4.18 -4.63 2.06
CA PHE A 78 -5.11 -3.79 1.34
C PHE A 78 -4.90 -3.98 -0.15
N THR A 79 -5.98 -3.88 -0.91
CA THR A 79 -5.91 -3.81 -2.38
C THR A 79 -5.95 -2.36 -2.81
N TYR A 80 -5.47 -2.04 -4.00
CA TYR A 80 -5.71 -0.75 -4.65
C TYR A 80 -5.79 -0.83 -6.16
N PHE A 81 -6.46 0.16 -6.77
CA PHE A 81 -6.55 0.31 -8.22
C PHE A 81 -5.66 1.45 -8.66
N TRP A 82 -5.00 1.29 -9.79
CA TRP A 82 -4.15 2.32 -10.37
C TRP A 82 -4.74 2.80 -11.69
N ASP A 83 -4.97 4.11 -11.81
CA ASP A 83 -5.17 4.74 -13.09
C ASP A 83 -3.80 4.86 -13.75
N ASP A 84 -3.65 4.19 -14.88
CA ASP A 84 -2.50 4.30 -15.77
C ASP A 84 -2.56 5.68 -16.48
N ALA A 85 -2.44 6.77 -15.70
CA ALA A 85 -2.62 8.13 -16.19
C ALA A 85 -1.36 8.69 -16.86
N LEU A 86 -0.25 7.96 -16.87
CA LEU A 86 0.96 8.45 -17.51
C LEU A 86 1.76 7.30 -18.12
N ARG A 87 1.50 7.10 -19.42
CA ARG A 87 2.36 6.33 -20.32
C ARG A 87 3.67 7.10 -20.53
N LEU A 88 4.49 7.23 -19.49
CA LEU A 88 5.84 7.78 -19.56
C LEU A 88 6.76 6.79 -20.28
N PRO A 89 7.83 7.27 -20.96
CA PRO A 89 8.82 6.39 -21.56
C PRO A 89 9.40 5.41 -20.52
N PRO A 90 9.87 4.22 -20.94
CA PRO A 90 10.25 3.09 -20.07
C PRO A 90 11.28 3.42 -18.97
N HIS A 91 11.98 4.55 -19.08
CA HIS A 91 12.95 5.04 -18.08
C HIS A 91 12.34 5.93 -16.97
N GLN A 92 11.06 6.29 -17.06
CA GLN A 92 10.32 7.03 -16.05
C GLN A 92 8.98 6.36 -15.68
N LEU A 93 8.86 5.03 -15.81
CA LEU A 93 7.68 4.31 -15.33
C LEU A 93 7.53 4.52 -13.82
N GLN A 94 6.63 5.42 -13.42
CA GLN A 94 6.18 5.49 -12.04
C GLN A 94 5.17 4.36 -11.85
N LEU A 95 5.71 3.16 -11.63
CA LEU A 95 4.89 2.01 -11.29
C LEU A 95 4.10 2.32 -10.03
N PRO A 96 2.84 1.86 -9.93
CA PRO A 96 2.10 1.94 -8.68
C PRO A 96 2.94 1.20 -7.64
N VAL A 97 3.40 1.89 -6.60
CA VAL A 97 4.27 1.31 -5.58
C VAL A 97 3.97 1.92 -4.23
N CYS A 98 3.90 1.06 -3.21
CA CYS A 98 3.92 1.45 -1.81
C CYS A 98 5.26 1.07 -1.18
N VAL A 99 5.88 2.03 -0.51
CA VAL A 99 7.15 1.88 0.23
C VAL A 99 7.00 2.42 1.66
N LEU A 100 7.95 2.10 2.53
CA LEU A 100 8.04 2.61 3.91
C LEU A 100 8.62 4.02 3.96
#